data_AF-A0A848S366-F1
#
_entry.id   AF-A0A848S366-F1
#
_cell.length_a   1.000
_cell.length_b   1.000
_cell.length_c   1.000
_cell.angle_alpha   90.00
_cell.angle_beta   90.00
_cell.angle_gamma   90.00
#
_symmetry.space_group_name_H-M   'P 1'
#
loop_
_entity.id
_entity.type
_entity.pdbx_description
1 polymer ?
#
loop_
_entity_poly.entity_id
_entity_poly.type
_entity_poly.pdbx_seq_one_letter_code
_entity_poly.pdbx_strand_id
1 'polypeptide(L)'
;MADGRATLRKIALTAALAASVMAVPAQAKVFVVSPAILPLTYRYAACAFAQDEATVEAQIASCRPLRDELETSLDTILSDYHRRNGLFVRRQTMRGFRQIDAEAAEAWEEGKTVPKVILTYLDCLGTRQMESEAYSSGNSLDWITIEPECRKVPVEGEVFMTRAAIDRAKMLFQRFRVRGRAVKVSGSEWQNMQFRYGFLGLDRLPADGDPEYDKSTES
;
A
#
# COMPACT_ATOMS: atom_id res chain seq x y z
N MET A 1 78.82 -28.29 -2.50
CA MET A 1 78.90 -28.18 -3.96
C MET A 1 77.49 -28.15 -4.51
N ALA A 2 77.20 -27.13 -5.34
CA ALA A 2 76.03 -26.90 -6.21
C ALA A 2 74.63 -26.99 -5.54
N ASP A 3 73.88 -25.90 -5.27
CA ASP A 3 73.36 -24.82 -6.12
C ASP A 3 72.05 -25.21 -6.86
N GLY A 4 71.03 -24.33 -6.84
CA GLY A 4 69.85 -24.45 -7.71
C GLY A 4 68.45 -24.17 -7.13
N ARG A 5 68.11 -22.89 -6.95
CA ARG A 5 66.84 -22.20 -7.33
C ARG A 5 65.48 -22.77 -6.85
N ALA A 6 64.77 -21.99 -6.01
CA ALA A 6 63.58 -21.18 -6.36
C ALA A 6 62.36 -22.03 -6.80
N THR A 7 61.16 -21.92 -6.24
CA THR A 7 60.30 -20.73 -6.19
C THR A 7 58.96 -21.16 -5.53
N LEU A 8 58.20 -20.19 -5.00
CA LEU A 8 56.74 -20.19 -4.81
C LEU A 8 56.15 -21.08 -3.69
N ARG A 9 55.79 -20.42 -2.57
CA ARG A 9 54.52 -20.65 -1.86
C ARG A 9 54.15 -19.41 -1.02
N LYS A 10 53.84 -18.31 -1.71
CA LYS A 10 52.81 -17.36 -1.25
C LYS A 10 51.50 -17.88 -1.82
N ILE A 11 50.53 -18.19 -0.96
CA ILE A 11 49.06 -18.23 -1.14
C ILE A 11 48.57 -19.14 -0.03
N ALA A 12 48.13 -18.54 1.08
CA ALA A 12 47.13 -19.09 2.00
C ALA A 12 46.98 -18.12 3.18
N LEU A 13 46.26 -17.01 2.99
CA LEU A 13 45.45 -16.40 4.06
C LEU A 13 44.54 -15.26 3.54
N THR A 14 43.73 -15.51 2.51
CA THR A 14 42.70 -14.55 2.06
C THR A 14 41.44 -15.27 1.57
N ALA A 15 40.94 -16.24 2.35
CA ALA A 15 39.73 -16.99 2.00
C ALA A 15 38.87 -17.36 3.22
N ALA A 16 38.67 -16.42 4.15
CA ALA A 16 37.68 -16.57 5.22
C ALA A 16 37.03 -15.23 5.61
N LEU A 17 36.83 -14.35 4.62
CA LEU A 17 35.97 -13.17 4.71
C LEU A 17 35.02 -13.19 3.51
N ALA A 18 34.24 -14.27 3.41
CA ALA A 18 33.14 -14.36 2.47
C ALA A 18 31.87 -14.68 3.25
N ALA A 19 30.95 -13.71 3.20
CA ALA A 19 29.52 -13.90 3.36
C ALA A 19 29.00 -14.34 4.74
N SER A 20 29.32 -13.57 5.78
CA SER A 20 28.27 -13.21 6.73
C SER A 20 27.76 -11.82 6.37
N VAL A 21 27.09 -11.71 5.22
CA VAL A 21 26.10 -10.65 5.03
C VAL A 21 25.03 -11.00 6.05
N MET A 22 25.13 -10.42 7.25
CA MET A 22 24.00 -10.38 8.14
C MET A 22 22.92 -9.68 7.33
N ALA A 23 21.93 -10.45 6.89
CA ALA A 23 20.69 -9.91 6.37
C ALA A 23 20.18 -8.99 7.48
N VAL A 24 20.42 -7.68 7.32
CA VAL A 24 19.81 -6.67 8.16
C VAL A 24 18.33 -7.00 8.06
N PRO A 25 17.64 -7.34 9.16
CA PRO A 25 16.22 -7.63 9.08
C PRO A 25 15.61 -6.42 8.41
N ALA A 26 15.00 -6.61 7.24
CA ALA A 26 14.34 -5.54 6.51
C ALA A 26 13.50 -4.78 7.53
N GLN A 27 13.89 -3.55 7.86
CA GLN A 27 13.14 -2.74 8.82
C GLN A 27 11.71 -2.77 8.32
N ALA A 28 10.80 -3.35 9.11
CA ALA A 28 9.44 -3.55 8.68
C ALA A 28 8.92 -2.20 8.15
N LYS A 29 8.65 -2.12 6.84
CA LYS A 29 8.17 -0.89 6.21
C LYS A 29 6.89 -0.50 6.96
N VAL A 30 6.88 0.61 7.70
CA VAL A 30 5.67 1.09 8.37
C VAL A 30 5.14 2.27 7.58
N PHE A 31 3.94 2.10 7.02
CA PHE A 31 3.19 3.19 6.42
C PHE A 31 2.30 3.79 7.50
N VAL A 32 2.48 5.08 7.77
CA VAL A 32 1.77 5.80 8.84
C VAL A 32 0.97 6.93 8.22
N VAL A 33 -0.32 6.97 8.53
CA VAL A 33 -1.26 7.90 7.92
C VAL A 33 -2.24 8.42 8.97
N SER A 34 -2.46 9.73 9.00
CA SER A 34 -3.54 10.30 9.82
C SER A 34 -4.89 9.83 9.26
N PRO A 35 -5.89 9.52 10.10
CA PRO A 35 -7.16 9.05 9.56
C PRO A 35 -7.83 10.07 8.64
N ALA A 36 -7.67 11.37 8.90
CA ALA A 36 -8.24 12.43 8.07
C ALA A 36 -7.76 12.41 6.60
N ILE A 37 -6.58 11.85 6.33
CA ILE A 37 -5.99 11.79 4.97
C ILE A 37 -6.10 10.40 4.35
N LEU A 38 -6.64 9.43 5.08
CA LEU A 38 -6.83 8.07 4.60
C LEU A 38 -7.72 8.00 3.35
N PRO A 39 -8.84 8.74 3.23
CA PRO A 39 -9.65 8.71 2.02
C PRO A 39 -8.87 9.11 0.76
N LEU A 40 -8.06 10.17 0.87
CA LEU A 40 -7.17 10.61 -0.20
C LEU A 40 -6.14 9.52 -0.56
N THR A 41 -5.58 8.88 0.47
CA THR A 41 -4.60 7.80 0.32
C THR A 41 -5.20 6.60 -0.42
N TYR A 42 -6.43 6.20 -0.06
CA TYR A 42 -7.13 5.10 -0.73
C TYR A 42 -7.45 5.40 -2.18
N ARG A 43 -7.97 6.59 -2.47
CA ARG A 43 -8.29 7.01 -3.85
C ARG A 43 -7.03 7.06 -4.73
N TYR A 44 -5.93 7.60 -4.22
CA TYR A 44 -4.66 7.61 -4.96
C TYR A 44 -4.09 6.19 -5.17
N ALA A 45 -4.11 5.36 -4.13
CA ALA A 45 -3.62 3.98 -4.22
C ALA A 45 -4.38 3.17 -5.28
N ALA A 46 -5.71 3.33 -5.35
CA ALA A 46 -6.52 2.67 -6.36
C ALA A 46 -6.04 2.96 -7.79
N CYS A 47 -5.62 4.21 -8.07
CA CYS A 47 -5.04 4.59 -9.36
C CYS A 47 -3.63 4.02 -9.54
N ALA A 48 -2.74 4.24 -8.56
CA ALA A 48 -1.32 3.89 -8.70
C ALA A 48 -1.08 2.37 -8.89
N PHE A 49 -1.94 1.54 -8.30
CA PHE A 49 -1.85 0.07 -8.40
C PHE A 49 -2.70 -0.53 -9.53
N ALA A 50 -3.36 0.26 -10.39
CA ALA A 50 -4.27 -0.25 -11.41
C ALA A 50 -3.60 -1.08 -12.51
N GLN A 51 -2.34 -0.79 -12.83
CA GLN A 51 -1.58 -1.46 -13.88
C GLN A 51 -2.30 -1.50 -15.24
N ASP A 52 -3.03 -0.43 -15.57
CA ASP A 52 -3.71 -0.26 -16.86
C ASP A 52 -2.73 0.22 -17.96
N GLU A 53 -1.57 0.73 -17.56
CA GLU A 53 -0.51 1.21 -18.46
C GLU A 53 0.55 0.14 -18.78
N ALA A 54 1.46 0.42 -19.72
CA ALA A 54 2.53 -0.51 -20.09
C ALA A 54 3.70 -0.58 -19.09
N THR A 55 3.90 0.47 -18.29
CA THR A 55 4.94 0.52 -17.24
C THR A 55 4.42 1.21 -15.98
N VAL A 56 5.09 0.97 -14.85
CA VAL A 56 4.73 1.63 -13.60
C VAL A 56 4.94 3.14 -13.63
N GLU A 57 5.96 3.62 -14.34
CA GLU A 57 6.20 5.07 -14.50
C GLU A 57 5.08 5.73 -15.30
N ALA A 58 4.57 5.05 -16.33
CA ALA A 58 3.42 5.52 -17.10
C ALA A 58 2.16 5.54 -16.23
N GLN A 59 1.93 4.49 -15.42
CA GLN A 59 0.80 4.44 -14.47
C GLN A 59 0.87 5.58 -13.43
N ILE A 60 2.04 5.78 -12.81
CA ILE A 60 2.22 6.86 -11.82
C ILE A 60 2.03 8.23 -12.51
N ALA A 61 2.51 8.39 -13.75
CA ALA A 61 2.34 9.62 -14.51
C ALA A 61 0.87 9.91 -14.84
N SER A 62 0.09 8.90 -15.24
CA SER A 62 -1.34 9.05 -15.54
C SER A 62 -2.16 9.36 -14.29
N CYS A 63 -1.70 8.94 -13.10
CA CYS A 63 -2.31 9.26 -11.81
C CYS A 63 -1.95 10.64 -11.24
N ARG A 64 -1.01 11.40 -11.83
CA ARG A 64 -0.60 12.73 -11.32
C ARG A 64 -1.75 13.75 -11.26
N PRO A 65 -2.63 13.89 -12.27
CA PRO A 65 -3.75 14.82 -12.18
C PRO A 65 -4.66 14.51 -10.98
N LEU A 66 -4.94 13.23 -10.72
CA LEU A 66 -5.69 12.82 -9.55
C LEU A 66 -4.95 13.17 -8.26
N ARG A 67 -3.65 12.94 -8.18
CA ARG A 67 -2.84 13.33 -7.02
C ARG A 67 -2.94 14.83 -6.75
N ASP A 68 -2.81 15.66 -7.77
CA ASP A 68 -2.88 17.12 -7.64
C ASP A 68 -4.27 17.57 -7.17
N GLU A 69 -5.35 16.93 -7.64
CA GLU A 69 -6.73 17.13 -7.15
C GLU A 69 -6.86 16.79 -5.66
N LEU A 70 -6.28 15.67 -5.24
CA LEU A 70 -6.31 15.21 -3.85
C LEU A 70 -5.47 16.09 -2.92
N GLU A 71 -4.32 16.58 -3.39
CA GLU A 71 -3.50 17.56 -2.67
C GLU A 71 -4.22 18.89 -2.50
N THR A 72 -4.98 19.33 -3.50
CA THR A 72 -5.82 20.53 -3.40
C THR A 72 -6.96 20.32 -2.40
N SER A 73 -7.62 19.16 -2.45
CA SER A 73 -8.68 18.79 -1.52
C SER A 73 -8.19 18.76 -0.07
N LEU A 74 -6.96 18.26 0.14
CA LEU A 74 -6.33 18.25 1.46
C LEU A 74 -6.24 19.66 2.07
N ASP A 75 -5.82 20.67 1.29
CA ASP A 75 -5.64 22.02 1.82
C ASP A 75 -6.98 22.62 2.32
N THR A 76 -8.12 22.29 1.69
CA THR A 76 -9.47 22.63 2.19
C THR A 76 -9.77 21.93 3.51
N ILE A 77 -9.52 20.63 3.61
CA ILE A 77 -9.87 19.79 4.76
C ILE A 77 -8.95 20.09 5.98
N LEU A 78 -7.69 20.46 5.74
CA LEU A 78 -6.73 20.80 6.80
C LEU A 78 -7.12 22.05 7.60
N SER A 79 -7.79 23.01 6.97
CA SER A 79 -8.39 24.16 7.65
C SER A 79 -9.31 23.67 8.79
N ASP A 80 -10.10 22.64 8.49
CA ASP A 80 -11.22 22.25 9.32
C ASP A 80 -10.85 21.14 10.31
N TYR A 81 -10.01 20.15 9.95
CA TYR A 81 -9.59 19.08 10.88
C TYR A 81 -8.35 19.39 11.72
N HIS A 82 -7.35 20.08 11.14
CA HIS A 82 -5.99 20.08 11.67
C HIS A 82 -5.35 21.47 11.71
N ARG A 83 -6.12 22.53 11.98
CA ARG A 83 -5.65 23.92 11.95
C ARG A 83 -4.32 24.19 12.70
N ARG A 84 -3.99 23.42 13.74
CA ARG A 84 -2.70 23.51 14.48
C ARG A 84 -1.58 22.63 13.90
N ASN A 85 -1.91 21.55 13.19
CA ASN A 85 -1.00 20.53 12.69
C ASN A 85 -0.99 20.44 11.14
N GLY A 86 -1.56 21.40 10.41
CA GLY A 86 -1.77 21.34 8.97
C GLY A 86 -0.50 21.04 8.17
N LEU A 87 0.61 21.70 8.49
CA LEU A 87 1.91 21.44 7.85
C LEU A 87 2.43 20.02 8.09
N PHE A 88 2.21 19.48 9.29
CA PHE A 88 2.62 18.11 9.62
C PHE A 88 1.78 17.09 8.83
N VAL A 89 0.47 17.27 8.81
CA VAL A 89 -0.44 16.38 8.08
C VAL A 89 -0.19 16.46 6.57
N ARG A 90 0.02 17.66 6.01
CA ARG A 90 0.43 17.84 4.61
C ARG A 90 1.69 17.04 4.29
N ARG A 91 2.74 17.17 5.12
CA ARG A 91 3.97 16.39 4.94
C ARG A 91 3.73 14.88 5.04
N GLN A 92 2.85 14.43 5.93
CA GLN A 92 2.47 13.02 6.02
C GLN A 92 1.76 12.54 4.76
N THR A 93 0.79 13.30 4.21
CA THR A 93 0.12 12.94 2.96
C THR A 93 1.10 12.82 1.80
N MET A 94 1.97 13.82 1.62
CA MET A 94 2.99 13.80 0.57
C MET A 94 3.98 12.65 0.72
N ARG A 95 4.30 12.27 1.96
CA ARG A 95 5.10 11.08 2.25
C ARG A 95 4.31 9.80 1.91
N GLY A 96 3.03 9.75 2.24
CA GLY A 96 2.13 8.64 1.93
C GLY A 96 2.03 8.40 0.42
N PHE A 97 1.77 9.43 -0.38
CA PHE A 97 1.73 9.28 -1.84
C PHE A 97 3.06 8.79 -2.43
N ARG A 98 4.20 9.31 -1.96
CA ARG A 98 5.51 8.80 -2.39
C ARG A 98 5.77 7.36 -1.96
N GLN A 99 5.26 6.95 -0.80
CA GLN A 99 5.35 5.55 -0.36
C GLN A 99 4.46 4.64 -1.20
N ILE A 100 3.28 5.10 -1.61
CA ILE A 100 2.42 4.40 -2.58
C ILE A 100 3.13 4.27 -3.93
N ASP A 101 3.73 5.35 -4.45
CA ASP A 101 4.50 5.32 -5.71
C ASP A 101 5.61 4.27 -5.65
N ALA A 102 6.37 4.25 -4.55
CA ALA A 102 7.47 3.30 -4.35
C ALA A 102 6.97 1.85 -4.22
N GLU A 103 5.86 1.63 -3.53
CA GLU A 103 5.28 0.30 -3.36
C GLU A 103 4.58 -0.19 -4.65
N ALA A 104 4.06 0.71 -5.48
CA ALA A 104 3.57 0.38 -6.82
C ALA A 104 4.71 -0.09 -7.73
N ALA A 105 5.86 0.59 -7.68
CA ALA A 105 7.07 0.16 -8.39
C ALA A 105 7.56 -1.21 -7.92
N GLU A 106 7.64 -1.43 -6.61
CA GLU A 106 8.02 -2.72 -6.03
C GLU A 106 7.05 -3.85 -6.43
N ALA A 107 5.74 -3.59 -6.38
CA ALA A 107 4.73 -4.56 -6.82
C ALA A 107 4.92 -4.93 -8.30
N TRP A 108 5.23 -3.95 -9.16
CA TRP A 108 5.47 -4.17 -10.57
C TRP A 108 6.74 -5.00 -10.82
N GLU A 109 7.85 -4.66 -10.16
CA GLU A 109 9.13 -5.38 -10.25
C GLU A 109 9.00 -6.84 -9.81
N GLU A 110 8.20 -7.09 -8.78
CA GLU A 110 7.94 -8.45 -8.27
C GLU A 110 6.86 -9.20 -9.04
N GLY A 111 6.26 -8.58 -10.06
CA GLY A 111 5.16 -9.16 -10.83
C GLY A 111 3.93 -9.45 -9.97
N LYS A 112 3.72 -8.67 -8.90
CA LYS A 112 2.58 -8.77 -7.99
C LYS A 112 1.48 -7.82 -8.44
N THR A 113 0.31 -8.38 -8.72
CA THR A 113 -0.87 -7.63 -9.12
C THR A 113 -1.79 -7.38 -7.92
N VAL A 114 -2.38 -6.19 -7.86
CA VAL A 114 -3.48 -5.91 -6.92
C VAL A 114 -4.80 -6.29 -7.60
N PRO A 115 -5.60 -7.18 -7.00
CA PRO A 115 -6.88 -7.55 -7.59
C PRO A 115 -7.77 -6.32 -7.84
N LYS A 116 -8.34 -6.20 -9.04
CA LYS A 116 -9.22 -5.07 -9.42
C LYS A 116 -10.35 -4.81 -8.42
N VAL A 117 -10.88 -5.90 -7.85
CA VAL A 117 -11.86 -5.93 -6.77
C VAL A 117 -11.44 -5.10 -5.54
N ILE A 118 -10.14 -5.07 -5.21
CA ILE A 118 -9.55 -4.26 -4.14
C ILE A 118 -9.36 -2.82 -4.56
N LEU A 119 -8.94 -2.57 -5.81
CA LEU A 119 -8.80 -1.22 -6.33
C LEU A 119 -10.14 -0.49 -6.34
N THR A 120 -11.19 -1.15 -6.83
CA THR A 120 -12.56 -0.63 -6.80
C THR A 120 -13.05 -0.38 -5.37
N TYR A 121 -12.71 -1.27 -4.42
CA TYR A 121 -13.03 -1.07 -3.02
C TYR A 121 -12.33 0.17 -2.42
N LEU A 122 -11.03 0.33 -2.68
CA LEU A 122 -10.26 1.48 -2.20
C LEU A 122 -10.76 2.80 -2.81
N ASP A 123 -11.03 2.81 -4.12
CA ASP A 123 -11.58 3.99 -4.79
C ASP A 123 -12.96 4.37 -4.22
N CYS A 124 -13.84 3.38 -4.03
CA CYS A 124 -15.15 3.60 -3.41
C CYS A 124 -15.02 4.17 -1.99
N LEU A 125 -14.17 3.58 -1.15
CA LEU A 125 -13.93 4.05 0.21
C LEU A 125 -13.44 5.50 0.22
N GLY A 126 -12.47 5.82 -0.63
CA GLY A 126 -11.93 7.17 -0.76
C GLY A 126 -12.99 8.16 -1.20
N THR A 127 -13.64 7.89 -2.34
CA THR A 127 -14.63 8.76 -2.97
C THR A 127 -15.84 9.01 -2.06
N ARG A 128 -16.48 7.95 -1.56
CA ARG A 128 -17.68 8.08 -0.71
C ARG A 128 -17.39 8.79 0.60
N GLN A 129 -16.22 8.56 1.20
CA GLN A 129 -15.84 9.29 2.40
C GLN A 129 -15.59 10.76 2.09
N MET A 130 -14.93 11.07 0.97
CA MET A 130 -14.69 12.46 0.54
C MET A 130 -15.97 13.23 0.21
N GLU A 131 -16.97 12.57 -0.36
CA GLU A 131 -18.27 13.16 -0.70
C GLU A 131 -19.19 13.34 0.51
N SER A 132 -18.89 12.71 1.64
CA SER A 132 -19.73 12.82 2.84
C SER A 132 -19.68 14.23 3.44
N GLU A 133 -20.85 14.74 3.84
CA GLU A 133 -20.95 16.04 4.52
C GLU A 133 -20.09 16.09 5.80
N ALA A 134 -20.02 14.98 6.53
CA ALA A 134 -19.19 14.86 7.73
C ALA A 134 -17.70 15.09 7.43
N TYR A 135 -17.22 14.60 6.28
CA TYR A 135 -15.86 14.82 5.83
C TYR A 135 -15.62 16.26 5.38
N SER A 136 -16.46 16.78 4.49
CA SER A 136 -16.29 18.13 3.95
C SER A 136 -16.41 19.22 5.01
N SER A 137 -17.19 18.97 6.07
CA SER A 137 -17.38 19.89 7.20
C SER A 137 -16.32 19.78 8.31
N GLY A 138 -15.32 18.91 8.19
CA GLY A 138 -14.29 18.83 9.22
C GLY A 138 -14.67 18.04 10.49
N ASN A 139 -15.80 17.35 10.48
CA ASN A 139 -16.46 16.86 11.70
C ASN A 139 -16.14 15.40 12.04
N SER A 140 -16.30 14.49 11.08
CA SER A 140 -16.02 13.07 11.29
C SER A 140 -15.74 12.28 10.01
N LEU A 141 -15.11 11.11 10.20
CA LEU A 141 -15.01 10.05 9.21
C LEU A 141 -15.95 8.91 9.62
N ASP A 142 -16.81 8.48 8.70
CA ASP A 142 -17.95 7.63 8.98
C ASP A 142 -17.85 6.31 8.18
N TRP A 143 -16.82 5.52 8.48
CA TRP A 143 -16.57 4.26 7.78
C TRP A 143 -17.65 3.21 8.00
N ILE A 144 -18.41 3.31 9.10
CA ILE A 144 -19.46 2.32 9.44
C ILE A 144 -20.60 2.27 8.43
N THR A 145 -20.92 3.39 7.77
CA THR A 145 -21.95 3.45 6.73
C THR A 145 -21.37 3.19 5.34
N ILE A 146 -20.14 3.64 5.10
CA ILE A 146 -19.50 3.57 3.78
C ILE A 146 -18.91 2.18 3.47
N GLU A 147 -18.25 1.53 4.44
CA GLU A 147 -17.58 0.24 4.21
C GLU A 147 -18.55 -0.86 3.71
N PRO A 148 -19.75 -1.03 4.28
CA PRO A 148 -20.69 -2.05 3.81
C PRO A 148 -21.18 -1.81 2.38
N GLU A 149 -21.27 -0.55 1.92
CA GLU A 149 -21.65 -0.24 0.55
C GLU A 149 -20.50 -0.56 -0.41
N CYS A 150 -19.29 -0.11 -0.09
CA CYS A 150 -18.11 -0.34 -0.92
C CYS A 150 -17.70 -1.81 -0.98
N ARG A 151 -18.05 -2.61 0.02
CA ARG A 151 -17.81 -4.06 0.03
C ARG A 151 -18.79 -4.87 -0.81
N LYS A 152 -19.97 -4.33 -1.16
CA LYS A 152 -20.94 -5.05 -2.01
C LYS A 152 -20.53 -5.06 -3.49
N VAL A 153 -20.04 -3.92 -3.97
CA VAL A 153 -19.51 -3.71 -5.34
C VAL A 153 -18.52 -4.81 -5.78
N PRO A 154 -17.59 -5.27 -4.93
CA PRO A 154 -16.63 -6.32 -5.29
C PRO A 154 -17.14 -7.77 -5.25
N VAL A 155 -18.18 -8.11 -4.47
CA VAL A 155 -18.61 -9.51 -4.27
C VAL A 155 -19.22 -10.11 -5.54
N GLU A 156 -19.81 -9.29 -6.41
CA GLU A 156 -20.36 -9.73 -7.69
C GLU A 156 -19.27 -10.11 -8.73
N GLY A 157 -18.02 -9.66 -8.51
CA GLY A 157 -16.86 -9.95 -9.37
C GLY A 157 -16.06 -11.21 -9.00
N GLU A 158 -16.36 -11.85 -7.87
CA GLU A 158 -15.62 -13.04 -7.39
C GLU A 158 -15.78 -14.27 -8.30
N VAL A 159 -16.77 -14.27 -9.19
CA VAL A 159 -17.16 -15.40 -10.05
C VAL A 159 -16.08 -15.81 -11.08
N PHE A 160 -15.09 -14.95 -11.35
CA PHE A 160 -14.05 -15.18 -12.37
C PHE A 160 -12.60 -15.18 -11.84
N MET A 161 -12.40 -15.26 -10.52
CA MET A 161 -11.07 -15.16 -9.91
C MET A 161 -10.44 -16.53 -9.64
N THR A 162 -9.10 -16.62 -9.76
CA THR A 162 -8.36 -17.79 -9.26
C THR A 162 -8.39 -17.83 -7.74
N ARG A 163 -8.19 -19.01 -7.13
CA ARG A 163 -8.15 -19.17 -5.66
C ARG A 163 -7.09 -18.27 -5.01
N ALA A 164 -5.90 -18.18 -5.60
CA ALA A 164 -4.84 -17.29 -5.14
C ALA A 164 -5.27 -15.81 -5.16
N ALA A 165 -5.96 -15.38 -6.22
CA ALA A 165 -6.47 -14.01 -6.32
C ALA A 165 -7.61 -13.72 -5.32
N ILE A 166 -8.47 -14.71 -5.03
CA ILE A 166 -9.51 -14.62 -4.00
C ILE A 166 -8.87 -14.48 -2.61
N ASP A 167 -7.88 -15.32 -2.29
CA ASP A 167 -7.23 -15.29 -0.98
C ASP A 167 -6.44 -13.99 -0.78
N ARG A 168 -5.77 -13.50 -1.83
CA ARG A 168 -5.14 -12.17 -1.83
C ARG A 168 -6.15 -11.05 -1.60
N ALA A 169 -7.29 -11.09 -2.31
CA ALA A 169 -8.36 -10.10 -2.11
C ALA A 169 -8.88 -10.14 -0.67
N LYS A 170 -9.16 -11.32 -0.10
CA LYS A 170 -9.59 -11.45 1.31
C LYS A 170 -8.56 -10.85 2.28
N MET A 171 -7.27 -11.10 2.08
CA MET A 171 -6.21 -10.52 2.91
C MET A 171 -6.19 -8.99 2.82
N LEU A 172 -6.25 -8.45 1.60
CA LEU A 172 -6.26 -7.00 1.37
C LEU A 172 -7.54 -6.34 1.90
N PHE A 173 -8.71 -6.98 1.78
CA PHE A 173 -9.95 -6.51 2.40
C PHE A 173 -9.82 -6.38 3.91
N GLN A 174 -9.28 -7.39 4.60
CA GLN A 174 -9.08 -7.29 6.06
C GLN A 174 -8.07 -6.21 6.43
N ARG A 175 -7.05 -6.02 5.59
CA ARG A 175 -6.01 -5.00 5.80
C ARG A 175 -6.56 -3.58 5.73
N PHE A 176 -7.44 -3.30 4.78
CA PHE A 176 -8.06 -1.98 4.58
C PHE A 176 -9.37 -1.81 5.33
N ARG A 177 -9.73 -2.78 6.17
CA ARG A 177 -10.96 -2.70 6.93
C ARG A 177 -10.83 -1.63 8.02
N VAL A 178 -11.58 -0.55 7.86
CA VAL A 178 -11.74 0.46 8.90
C VAL A 178 -13.13 0.28 9.51
N ARG A 179 -13.17 0.00 10.81
CA ARG A 179 -14.43 -0.09 11.55
C ARG A 179 -14.61 1.16 12.40
N GLY A 180 -15.78 1.76 12.29
CA GLY A 180 -16.24 2.77 13.24
C GLY A 180 -16.27 4.17 12.66
N ARG A 181 -16.34 5.13 13.57
CA ARG A 181 -16.45 6.56 13.30
C ARG A 181 -15.31 7.26 14.03
N ALA A 182 -14.59 8.10 13.31
CA ALA A 182 -13.57 8.94 13.92
C ALA A 182 -14.12 10.36 13.98
N VAL A 183 -14.34 10.89 15.19
CA VAL A 183 -14.96 12.20 15.42
C VAL A 183 -13.89 13.19 15.85
N LYS A 184 -13.97 14.41 15.35
CA LYS A 184 -13.11 15.49 15.82
C LYS A 184 -13.57 15.95 17.20
N VAL A 185 -12.85 15.52 18.24
CA VAL A 185 -13.04 16.06 19.60
C VAL A 185 -12.04 17.19 19.84
N SER A 186 -12.53 18.34 20.29
CA SER A 186 -11.69 19.51 20.58
C SER A 186 -10.58 19.15 21.58
N GLY A 187 -9.32 19.42 21.22
CA GLY A 187 -8.16 19.11 22.06
C GLY A 187 -7.67 17.66 22.00
N SER A 188 -8.31 16.78 21.23
CA SER A 188 -7.83 15.41 21.00
C SER A 188 -6.93 15.29 19.77
N GLU A 189 -5.91 14.46 19.86
CA GLU A 189 -5.16 13.99 18.68
C GLU A 189 -5.75 12.68 18.17
N TRP A 190 -5.87 12.58 16.85
CA TRP A 190 -6.32 11.36 16.22
C TRP A 190 -5.18 10.35 16.21
N GLN A 191 -5.45 9.11 16.60
CA GLN A 191 -4.45 8.06 16.50
C GLN A 191 -4.17 7.77 15.03
N ASN A 192 -2.91 7.89 14.63
CA ASN A 192 -2.48 7.54 13.28
C ASN A 192 -2.74 6.05 13.03
N MET A 193 -3.21 5.73 11.82
CA MET A 193 -3.25 4.35 11.36
C MET A 193 -1.88 3.92 10.89
N GLN A 194 -1.52 2.69 11.21
CA GLN A 194 -0.24 2.10 10.89
C GLN A 194 -0.47 0.81 10.11
N PHE A 195 0.06 0.76 8.90
CA PHE A 195 0.12 -0.44 8.10
C PHE A 195 1.54 -1.01 8.22
N ARG A 196 1.65 -2.10 8.97
CA ARG A 196 2.91 -2.85 9.09
C ARG A 196 3.18 -3.57 7.77
N TYR A 197 4.43 -3.56 7.31
CA TYR A 197 4.89 -4.15 6.05
C TYR A 197 4.51 -3.37 4.77
N GLY A 198 4.35 -2.04 4.84
CA GLY A 198 3.96 -1.19 3.70
C GLY A 198 2.46 -0.89 3.71
N PHE A 199 1.94 -0.25 2.67
CA PHE A 199 0.52 0.02 2.48
C PHE A 199 -0.24 -1.25 2.11
N LEU A 200 0.24 -2.05 1.15
CA LEU A 200 -0.36 -3.32 0.72
C LEU A 200 0.10 -4.51 1.54
N GLY A 201 1.31 -4.47 2.11
CA GLY A 201 1.88 -5.65 2.75
C GLY A 201 2.49 -6.63 1.75
N LEU A 202 3.15 -6.13 0.70
CA LEU A 202 3.59 -6.93 -0.47
C LEU A 202 4.31 -8.23 -0.11
N ASP A 203 5.24 -8.21 0.86
CA ASP A 203 5.98 -9.38 1.34
C ASP A 203 5.10 -10.50 1.91
N ARG A 204 3.84 -10.17 2.23
CA ARG A 204 2.85 -11.09 2.82
C ARG A 204 1.75 -11.47 1.84
N LEU A 205 1.74 -10.90 0.63
CA LEU A 205 0.76 -11.28 -0.38
C LEU A 205 1.16 -12.61 -1.02
N PRO A 206 0.20 -13.54 -1.23
CA PRO A 206 0.45 -14.74 -2.01
C PRO A 206 0.98 -14.39 -3.40
N ALA A 207 1.92 -15.18 -3.93
CA ALA A 207 2.47 -15.00 -5.27
C ALA A 207 1.40 -15.15 -6.37
N ASP A 208 1.67 -14.65 -7.58
CA ASP A 208 0.74 -14.67 -8.72
C ASP A 208 0.59 -16.04 -9.41
N GLY A 209 1.11 -17.11 -8.81
CA GLY A 209 0.99 -18.47 -9.33
C GLY A 209 1.03 -19.54 -8.25
N ASP A 210 -0.14 -19.91 -7.75
CA ASP A 210 -0.41 -21.30 -7.33
C ASP A 210 -1.62 -21.79 -8.13
N PRO A 211 -1.38 -22.43 -9.29
CA PRO A 211 -2.43 -23.05 -10.07
C PRO A 211 -2.66 -24.47 -9.53
N GLU A 212 -3.25 -24.60 -8.35
CA GLU A 212 -3.88 -25.86 -7.96
C GLU A 212 -5.40 -25.69 -8.05
N TYR A 213 -5.87 -25.66 -9.29
CA TYR A 213 -7.25 -25.97 -9.62
C TYR A 213 -7.34 -27.48 -9.79
N ASP A 214 -7.45 -28.21 -8.67
CA ASP A 214 -7.72 -29.64 -8.72
C ASP A 214 -9.21 -29.84 -9.05
N LYS A 215 -9.49 -30.28 -10.28
CA LYS A 215 -10.81 -30.73 -10.75
C LYS A 215 -11.15 -32.17 -10.32
N SER A 216 -10.52 -32.71 -9.27
CA SER A 216 -10.73 -34.11 -8.88
C SER A 216 -12.04 -34.42 -8.14
N THR A 217 -12.95 -33.46 -7.91
CA THR A 217 -14.21 -33.72 -7.17
C THR A 217 -15.51 -33.46 -7.92
N GLU A 218 -15.50 -33.37 -9.25
CA GLU A 218 -16.73 -33.57 -10.04
C GLU A 218 -16.67 -34.95 -10.72
N SER A 219 -17.14 -35.96 -9.99
CA SER A 219 -17.53 -37.28 -10.49
C SER A 219 -18.81 -37.70 -9.79
#